data_AF-A0A842SAZ9-F1
#
_entry.id   AF-A0A842SAZ9-F1
#
_cell.length_a   1.000
_cell.length_b   1.000
_cell.length_c   1.000
_cell.angle_alpha   90.00
_cell.angle_beta   90.00
_cell.angle_gamma   90.00
#
_symmetry.space_group_name_H-M   'P 1'
#
loop_
_entity.id
_entity.type
_entity.pdbx_description
1 polymer ?
#
loop_
_entity_poly.entity_id
_entity_poly.type
_entity_poly.pdbx_seq_one_letter_code
_entity_poly.pdbx_strand_id
1 'polypeptide(L)'
;MGISDGEDLFSEEKLYKIRKNKIKNQINAAIRLLNQNIEPLEVADRFIHQSYELVKEGILHRFPHYSEEQIKEKIRDISLYSEKIKSNRKKRDGIG
;
A
#
# COMPACT_ATOMS: atom_id res chain seq x y z
N MET A 1 -13.93 62.37 26.71
CA MET A 1 -12.76 61.48 26.58
C MET A 1 -13.28 60.19 25.99
N GLY A 2 -12.80 59.85 24.80
CA GLY A 2 -13.38 58.83 23.93
C GLY A 2 -13.30 57.44 24.54
N ILE A 3 -14.45 56.76 24.52
CA ILE A 3 -14.54 55.31 24.64
C ILE A 3 -13.95 54.79 23.33
N SER A 4 -12.72 54.27 23.37
CA SER A 4 -12.11 53.65 22.19
C SER A 4 -12.83 52.33 21.96
N ASP A 5 -13.69 52.35 20.94
CA ASP A 5 -14.41 51.20 20.42
C ASP A 5 -13.46 50.01 20.27
N GLY A 6 -13.83 48.91 20.92
CA GLY A 6 -13.11 47.65 20.83
C GLY A 6 -12.99 47.26 19.36
N GLU A 7 -11.75 47.12 18.92
CA GLU A 7 -11.36 46.72 17.58
C GLU A 7 -12.25 45.59 17.07
N ASP A 8 -12.96 45.88 15.97
CA ASP A 8 -13.84 45.00 15.22
C ASP A 8 -13.09 43.70 14.87
N LEU A 9 -13.25 42.70 15.74
CA LEU A 9 -12.23 41.67 15.95
C LEU A 9 -12.05 40.72 14.77
N PHE A 10 -12.98 40.66 13.82
CA PHE A 10 -12.74 40.07 12.49
C PHE A 10 -13.72 40.66 11.47
N SER A 11 -13.23 41.31 10.42
CA SER A 11 -14.09 41.66 9.28
C SER A 11 -14.74 40.38 8.72
N GLU A 12 -15.99 40.49 8.27
CA GLU A 12 -16.75 39.37 7.69
C GLU A 12 -15.96 38.65 6.59
N GLU A 13 -15.16 39.40 5.84
CA GLU A 13 -14.26 38.90 4.82
C GLU A 13 -13.10 38.04 5.38
N LYS A 14 -12.53 38.42 6.53
CA LYS A 14 -11.54 37.59 7.26
C LYS A 14 -12.18 36.30 7.74
N LEU A 15 -13.38 36.37 8.33
CA LEU A 15 -14.11 35.18 8.80
C LEU A 15 -14.43 34.22 7.64
N TYR A 16 -14.83 34.75 6.50
CA TYR A 16 -15.07 33.97 5.28
C TYR A 16 -13.80 33.26 4.80
N LYS A 17 -12.66 33.97 4.74
CA LYS A 17 -11.36 33.38 4.35
C LYS A 17 -10.92 32.28 5.31
N ILE A 18 -11.08 32.49 6.62
CA ILE A 18 -10.77 31.49 7.66
C ILE A 18 -11.63 30.24 7.48
N ARG A 19 -12.95 30.40 7.32
CA ARG A 19 -13.88 29.28 7.11
C ARG A 19 -13.56 28.50 5.83
N LYS A 20 -13.29 29.19 4.73
CA LYS A 20 -12.90 28.58 3.46
C LYS A 20 -11.61 27.76 3.58
N ASN A 21 -10.59 28.30 4.26
CA ASN A 21 -9.35 27.57 4.50
C ASN A 21 -9.55 26.35 5.40
N LYS A 22 -10.39 26.46 6.43
CA LYS A 22 -10.72 25.33 7.31
C LYS A 22 -11.36 24.18 6.54
N ILE A 23 -12.34 24.47 5.69
CA ILE A 23 -13.00 23.46 4.84
C ILE A 23 -11.98 22.85 3.87
N LYS A 24 -11.17 23.66 3.20
CA LYS A 24 -10.12 23.17 2.29
C LYS A 24 -9.14 22.22 2.99
N ASN A 25 -8.74 22.55 4.21
CA ASN A 25 -7.84 21.71 5.00
C ASN A 25 -8.50 20.38 5.39
N GLN A 26 -9.78 20.38 5.76
CA GLN A 26 -10.54 19.17 6.06
C GLN A 26 -10.69 18.27 4.83
N ILE A 27 -11.02 18.84 3.67
CA ILE A 27 -11.10 18.09 2.40
C ILE A 27 -9.74 17.47 2.06
N ASN A 28 -8.66 18.25 2.15
CA ASN A 28 -7.32 17.73 1.89
C ASN A 28 -6.91 16.62 2.86
N ALA A 29 -7.29 16.71 4.13
CA ALA A 29 -7.03 15.65 5.11
C ALA A 29 -7.82 14.38 4.78
N ALA A 30 -9.10 14.50 4.39
CA ALA A 30 -9.93 13.38 3.96
C ALA A 30 -9.35 12.70 2.71
N ILE A 31 -8.93 13.48 1.71
CA ILE A 31 -8.25 12.96 0.50
C ILE A 31 -6.97 12.23 0.89
N ARG A 32 -6.15 12.77 1.79
CA ARG A 32 -4.94 12.09 2.27
C ARG A 32 -5.26 10.77 2.96
N LEU A 33 -6.30 10.71 3.80
CA LEU A 33 -6.71 9.47 4.47
C LEU A 33 -7.21 8.43 3.47
N LEU A 34 -8.01 8.86 2.48
CA LEU A 34 -8.47 8.00 1.41
C LEU A 34 -7.31 7.46 0.55
N ASN A 35 -6.30 8.30 0.28
CA ASN A 35 -5.13 7.92 -0.50
C ASN A 35 -4.06 7.15 0.31
N GLN A 36 -4.04 7.30 1.64
CA GLN A 36 -3.14 6.55 2.53
C GLN A 36 -3.63 5.12 2.76
N ASN A 37 -4.95 4.90 2.69
CA ASN A 37 -5.53 3.57 2.59
C ASN A 37 -5.34 3.04 1.17
N ILE A 38 -4.09 2.82 0.73
CA ILE A 38 -3.85 1.84 -0.32
C ILE A 38 -4.47 0.56 0.22
N GLU A 39 -5.51 0.05 -0.45
CA GLU A 39 -6.23 -1.11 0.04
C GLU A 39 -5.19 -2.21 0.29
N PRO A 40 -5.17 -2.85 1.48
CA PRO A 40 -4.25 -3.94 1.76
C PRO A 40 -4.26 -5.03 0.66
N LEU A 41 -5.38 -5.18 -0.04
CA LEU A 41 -5.52 -6.04 -1.22
C LEU A 41 -4.69 -5.56 -2.42
N GLU A 42 -4.66 -4.27 -2.72
CA GLU A 42 -3.86 -3.72 -3.82
C GLU A 42 -2.36 -3.87 -3.53
N VAL A 43 -1.93 -3.65 -2.29
CA VAL A 43 -0.54 -3.90 -1.87
C VAL A 43 -0.21 -5.38 -2.00
N ALA A 44 -1.09 -6.25 -1.50
CA ALA A 44 -0.91 -7.70 -1.59
C ALA A 44 -0.84 -8.17 -3.05
N ASP A 45 -1.74 -7.69 -3.91
CA ASP A 45 -1.78 -8.05 -5.33
C ASP A 45 -0.49 -7.61 -6.04
N ARG A 46 -0.07 -6.35 -5.82
CA ARG A 46 1.20 -5.83 -6.37
C ARG A 46 2.39 -6.64 -5.90
N PHE A 47 2.43 -7.00 -4.63
CA PHE A 47 3.50 -7.81 -4.05
C PHE A 47 3.53 -9.23 -4.63
N ILE A 48 2.37 -9.88 -4.78
CA ILE A 48 2.25 -11.21 -5.38
C ILE A 48 2.73 -11.19 -6.82
N HIS A 49 2.29 -10.19 -7.60
CA HIS A 49 2.68 -10.04 -9.00
C HIS A 49 4.18 -9.82 -9.15
N GLN A 50 4.77 -8.91 -8.38
CA GLN A 50 6.22 -8.66 -8.39
C GLN A 50 7.03 -9.90 -8.00
N SER A 51 6.55 -10.64 -6.99
CA SER A 51 7.19 -11.89 -6.58
C SER A 51 7.14 -12.95 -7.68
N TYR A 52 6.02 -13.05 -8.39
CA TYR A 52 5.87 -13.96 -9.53
C TYR A 52 6.85 -13.62 -10.66
N GLU A 53 6.90 -12.36 -11.09
CA GLU A 53 7.80 -11.95 -12.17
C GLU A 53 9.27 -12.17 -11.80
N LEU A 54 9.66 -11.91 -10.55
CA LEU A 54 11.03 -12.18 -10.09
C LEU A 54 11.41 -13.66 -10.21
N VAL A 55 10.52 -14.57 -9.80
CA VAL A 55 10.77 -16.02 -9.91
C VAL A 55 10.82 -16.44 -11.37
N LYS A 56 9.90 -15.93 -12.20
CA LYS A 56 9.87 -16.17 -13.64
C LYS A 56 11.15 -15.71 -14.33
N GLU A 57 11.65 -14.52 -14.04
CA GLU A 57 12.93 -14.02 -14.55
C GLU A 57 14.10 -14.92 -14.14
N GLY A 58 14.14 -15.36 -12.88
CA GLY A 58 15.16 -16.30 -12.40
C GLY A 58 15.13 -17.65 -13.12
N ILE A 59 13.94 -18.16 -13.43
CA ILE A 59 13.77 -19.39 -14.22
C ILE A 59 14.22 -19.17 -15.66
N LEU A 60 13.78 -18.10 -16.31
CA LEU A 60 14.14 -17.77 -17.69
C LEU A 60 15.65 -17.57 -17.87
N HIS A 61 16.30 -16.92 -16.91
CA HIS A 61 17.75 -16.76 -16.92
C HIS A 61 18.48 -18.11 -16.89
N ARG A 62 17.97 -19.08 -16.12
CA ARG A 62 18.57 -20.42 -16.03
C ARG A 62 18.15 -21.34 -17.18
N PHE A 63 16.96 -21.14 -17.72
CA PHE A 63 16.36 -21.97 -18.76
C PHE A 63 15.71 -21.08 -19.84
N PRO A 64 16.50 -20.49 -20.74
CA PRO A 64 16.01 -19.50 -21.71
C PRO A 64 15.03 -20.06 -22.74
N HIS A 65 15.03 -21.38 -22.93
CA HIS A 65 14.23 -22.07 -23.94
C HIS A 65 12.93 -22.65 -23.39
N TYR A 66 12.62 -22.45 -22.12
CA TYR A 66 11.38 -22.96 -21.55
C TYR A 66 10.18 -22.27 -22.15
N SER A 67 9.14 -23.06 -22.46
CA SER A 67 7.83 -22.53 -22.82
C SER A 67 7.17 -21.89 -21.59
N GLU A 68 6.16 -21.07 -21.83
CA GLU A 68 5.41 -20.43 -20.75
C GLU A 68 4.74 -21.45 -19.81
N GLU A 69 4.28 -22.58 -20.36
CA GLU A 69 3.70 -23.69 -19.57
C GLU A 69 4.75 -24.33 -18.65
N GLN A 70 5.96 -24.57 -19.15
CA GLN A 70 7.06 -25.14 -18.36
C GLN A 70 7.52 -24.19 -17.24
N ILE A 71 7.50 -22.88 -17.50
CA ILE A 71 7.79 -21.87 -16.49
C ILE A 71 6.72 -21.91 -15.38
N LYS A 72 5.44 -21.96 -15.75
CA LYS A 72 4.33 -22.05 -14.78
C LYS A 72 4.43 -23.31 -13.93
N GLU A 73 4.74 -24.45 -14.53
CA GLU A 73 4.99 -25.70 -13.79
C GLU A 73 6.15 -25.54 -12.79
N LYS A 74 7.27 -24.95 -13.21
CA LYS A 74 8.40 -24.72 -12.30
C LYS A 74 8.09 -23.78 -11.15
N ILE A 75 7.34 -22.72 -11.40
CA ILE A 75 6.91 -21.79 -10.34
C ILE A 75 6.03 -22.54 -9.32
N ARG A 76 5.14 -23.42 -9.79
CA ARG A 76 4.32 -24.27 -8.93
C ARG A 76 5.16 -25.25 -8.12
N ASP A 77 6.12 -25.92 -8.74
CA ASP A 77 7.05 -26.85 -8.06
C ASP A 77 7.79 -26.15 -6.92
N ILE A 78 8.33 -24.96 -7.19
CA ILE A 78 9.07 -24.14 -6.20
C ILE A 78 8.17 -23.78 -5.03
N SER A 79 6.93 -23.38 -5.31
CA SER A 79 5.95 -23.01 -4.28
C SER A 79 5.61 -24.20 -3.38
N LEU A 80 5.36 -25.38 -3.96
CA LEU A 80 5.09 -26.61 -3.21
C LEU A 80 6.30 -27.04 -2.36
N TYR A 81 7.51 -26.91 -2.90
CA TYR A 81 8.73 -27.24 -2.17
C TYR A 81 8.96 -26.30 -0.98
N SER A 82 8.69 -25.01 -1.15
CA SER A 82 8.73 -24.01 -0.07
C SER A 82 7.76 -24.36 1.06
N GLU A 83 6.53 -24.74 0.74
CA GLU A 83 5.53 -25.19 1.73
C GLU A 83 5.97 -26.47 2.45
N LYS A 84 6.57 -27.42 1.74
CA LYS A 84 7.14 -28.64 2.35
C LYS A 84 8.27 -28.30 3.32
N ILE A 85 9.14 -27.35 2.98
CA ILE A 85 10.20 -26.88 3.89
C ILE A 85 9.59 -26.22 5.14
N LYS A 86 8.61 -25.32 4.97
CA LYS A 86 7.95 -24.63 6.09
C LYS A 86 7.28 -25.62 7.05
N SER A 87 6.52 -26.58 6.51
CA SER A 87 5.85 -27.61 7.31
C SER A 87 6.85 -28.50 8.07
N ASN A 88 7.97 -28.88 7.43
CA ASN A 88 9.03 -29.63 8.10
C ASN A 88 9.73 -28.82 9.20
N ARG A 89 9.91 -27.51 9.02
CA ARG A 89 10.46 -26.63 10.07
C ARG A 89 9.52 -26.53 11.26
N LYS A 90 8.22 -26.30 11.03
CA LYS A 90 7.20 -26.27 12.09
C LYS A 90 7.22 -27.54 12.96
N LYS A 91 7.29 -28.71 12.32
CA LYS A 91 7.42 -30.01 13.01
C LYS A 91 8.69 -30.11 13.86
N ARG A 92 9.82 -29.62 13.33
CA ARG A 92 11.11 -29.64 14.04
C ARG A 92 11.11 -28.70 15.25
N ASP A 93 10.47 -27.55 15.11
CA ASP A 93 10.47 -26.51 16.13
C ASP A 93 9.36 -26.73 17.19
N GLY A 94 8.60 -27.83 17.10
CA GLY A 94 7.55 -28.19 18.05
C GLY A 94 6.32 -27.27 17.99
N ILE A 95 6.19 -26.47 16.93
CA ILE A 95 5.07 -25.56 16.70
C ILE A 95 4.10 -26.28 15.76
N GLY A 96 3.22 -27.10 16.34
CA GLY A 96 2.21 -27.89 15.61
C GLY A 96 0.93 -28.00 16.41
#